data_AF-A0A162MRJ3-F1
#
_entry.id   AF-A0A162MRJ3-F1
#
_cell.length_a   1.000
_cell.length_b   1.000
_cell.length_c   1.000
_cell.angle_alpha   90.00
_cell.angle_beta   90.00
_cell.angle_gamma   90.00
#
_symmetry.space_group_name_H-M   'P 1'
#
loop_
_entity.id
_entity.type
_entity.pdbx_description
1 polymer ?
#
loop_
_entity_poly.entity_id
_entity_poly.type
_entity_poly.pdbx_seq_one_letter_code
_entity_poly.pdbx_strand_id
1 'polypeptide(L)'
;MPEKTNKAATAPVMSPPDTGRDAAPRADGDAKPATAPVDKARAKVESARYVFQKMTWPLFSAWMISALINIIFGYETTSFSGVQSIPGFAREFGSQTGPNKWALSAARASYTSSTAFAGKLVGSLVAPFVVERWGHRIAIWLLVVVVWLGIIIEATSKNIAQFIVGRIIIYFR
;
A
#
# COMPACT_ATOMS: atom_id res chain seq x y z
N MET A 1 -30.86 11.59 75.60
CA MET A 1 -30.16 10.30 75.76
C MET A 1 -29.74 9.82 74.38
N PRO A 2 -28.56 9.21 74.17
CA PRO A 2 -27.20 9.72 74.38
C PRO A 2 -26.35 9.57 73.06
N GLU A 3 -25.23 10.29 72.83
CA GLU A 3 -23.83 9.79 72.96
C GLU A 3 -23.30 9.01 71.73
N LYS A 4 -22.13 9.22 71.11
CA LYS A 4 -20.89 9.99 71.36
C LYS A 4 -20.15 10.12 70.01
N THR A 5 -19.72 11.33 69.66
CA THR A 5 -18.66 11.65 68.69
C THR A 5 -17.37 11.90 69.47
N ASN A 6 -16.23 11.36 69.02
CA ASN A 6 -14.94 11.59 69.69
C ASN A 6 -13.76 11.72 68.69
N LYS A 7 -13.21 12.95 68.62
CA LYS A 7 -11.80 13.44 68.59
C LYS A 7 -10.72 12.71 67.74
N ALA A 8 -9.66 13.34 67.21
CA ALA A 8 -8.95 14.63 67.41
C ALA A 8 -8.06 14.87 66.14
N ALA A 9 -7.90 16.10 65.59
CA ALA A 9 -6.88 17.14 65.88
C ALA A 9 -5.41 16.61 65.94
N THR A 10 -4.35 17.14 65.30
CA THR A 10 -3.95 18.53 64.95
C THR A 10 -2.65 18.49 64.07
N ALA A 11 -2.35 19.52 63.26
CA ALA A 11 -1.11 19.75 62.48
C ALA A 11 -0.19 20.82 63.16
N PRO A 12 0.79 21.53 62.53
CA PRO A 12 1.98 21.22 61.69
C PRO A 12 3.29 21.93 62.18
N VAL A 13 4.53 21.59 61.72
CA VAL A 13 5.74 22.49 61.83
C VAL A 13 6.81 22.24 60.72
N MET A 14 7.47 23.32 60.28
CA MET A 14 8.45 23.49 59.19
C MET A 14 9.84 23.97 59.71
N SER A 15 10.95 23.37 59.18
CA SER A 15 12.39 23.84 59.06
C SER A 15 13.27 24.01 60.34
N PRO A 16 14.65 23.91 60.34
CA PRO A 16 15.65 24.45 59.37
C PRO A 16 16.90 23.53 59.06
N PRO A 17 17.92 23.98 58.28
CA PRO A 17 19.04 23.19 57.73
C PRO A 17 20.32 23.25 58.61
N ASP A 18 21.32 22.39 58.37
CA ASP A 18 22.75 22.74 58.21
C ASP A 18 23.72 21.54 58.42
N THR A 19 24.85 21.65 57.72
CA THR A 19 26.21 21.21 58.05
C THR A 19 26.61 19.74 57.96
N GLY A 20 27.52 19.50 57.02
CA GLY A 20 28.05 18.20 56.68
C GLY A 20 29.11 17.67 57.63
N ARG A 21 29.39 16.38 57.45
CA ARG A 21 30.61 15.69 57.84
C ARG A 21 30.90 14.60 56.82
N ASP A 22 31.98 14.85 56.08
CA ASP A 22 33.08 13.91 55.86
C ASP A 22 32.81 12.62 55.06
N ALA A 23 33.26 12.58 53.80
CA ALA A 23 34.44 11.80 53.40
C ALA A 23 34.53 11.55 51.88
N ALA A 24 35.47 12.27 51.24
CA ALA A 24 36.36 11.89 50.13
C ALA A 24 35.81 11.36 48.76
N PRO A 25 36.47 11.73 47.64
CA PRO A 25 36.00 11.48 46.28
C PRO A 25 36.43 10.09 45.77
N ARG A 26 35.53 9.34 45.13
CA ARG A 26 35.89 8.24 44.23
C ARG A 26 35.72 8.72 42.79
N ALA A 27 36.86 8.87 42.12
CA ALA A 27 36.97 9.17 40.72
C ALA A 27 36.83 7.87 39.94
N ASP A 28 35.63 7.59 39.44
CA ASP A 28 35.35 6.43 38.61
C ASP A 28 34.82 6.99 37.28
N GLY A 29 35.73 7.12 36.32
CA GLY A 29 35.43 7.61 34.99
C GLY A 29 34.59 6.61 34.22
N ASP A 30 33.28 6.86 34.13
CA ASP A 30 32.41 6.16 33.20
C ASP A 30 32.19 7.04 31.98
N ALA A 31 33.08 6.85 30.99
CA ALA A 31 32.84 7.29 29.63
C ALA A 31 31.46 6.78 29.18
N LYS A 32 30.51 7.70 28.99
CA LYS A 32 29.18 7.44 28.41
C LYS A 32 29.35 6.53 27.19
N PRO A 33 28.97 5.24 27.25
CA PRO A 33 29.18 4.37 26.11
C PRO A 33 28.22 4.79 25.00
N ALA A 34 28.58 4.50 23.76
CA ALA A 34 27.85 4.86 22.56
C ALA A 34 26.39 4.35 22.57
N THR A 35 25.47 5.09 23.20
CA THR A 35 24.04 4.74 23.32
C THR A 35 23.23 5.15 22.09
N ALA A 36 23.82 5.93 21.18
CA ALA A 36 23.16 6.42 19.96
C ALA A 36 22.49 5.33 19.09
N PRO A 37 23.06 4.10 18.93
CA PRO A 37 22.39 3.03 18.17
C PRO A 37 21.22 2.41 18.94
N VAL A 38 21.37 2.25 20.26
CA VAL A 38 20.39 1.62 21.14
C VAL A 38 19.18 2.53 21.36
N ASP A 39 19.41 3.84 21.51
CA ASP A 39 18.37 4.86 21.67
C ASP A 39 17.51 4.98 20.40
N LYS A 40 18.12 4.90 19.20
CA LYS A 40 17.39 4.86 17.91
C LYS A 40 16.57 3.59 17.76
N ALA A 41 17.11 2.43 18.15
CA ALA A 41 16.39 1.17 18.11
C ALA A 41 15.18 1.19 19.07
N ARG A 42 15.39 1.70 20.29
CA ARG A 42 14.33 1.84 21.31
C ARG A 42 13.26 2.82 20.85
N ALA A 43 13.63 3.97 20.28
CA ALA A 43 12.68 4.92 19.71
C ALA A 43 11.86 4.32 18.57
N LYS A 44 12.45 3.49 17.69
CA LYS A 44 11.72 2.78 16.62
C LYS A 44 10.72 1.76 17.17
N VAL A 45 11.10 1.03 18.23
CA VAL A 45 10.24 0.06 18.92
C VAL A 45 9.10 0.77 19.68
N GLU A 46 9.40 1.86 20.39
CA GLU A 46 8.41 2.70 21.07
C GLU A 46 7.43 3.33 20.07
N SER A 47 7.94 3.81 18.94
CA SER A 47 7.12 4.33 17.83
C SER A 47 6.21 3.26 17.24
N ALA A 48 6.73 2.05 17.02
CA ALA A 48 5.94 0.92 16.54
C ALA A 48 4.85 0.55 17.56
N ARG A 49 5.20 0.47 18.85
CA ARG A 49 4.24 0.20 19.95
C ARG A 49 3.17 1.27 20.04
N TYR A 50 3.52 2.54 19.85
CA TYR A 50 2.58 3.66 19.81
C TYR A 50 1.60 3.56 18.63
N VAL A 51 2.08 3.15 17.44
CA VAL A 51 1.24 2.90 16.26
C VAL A 51 0.27 1.74 16.52
N PHE A 52 0.74 0.64 17.10
CA PHE A 52 -0.10 -0.51 17.44
C PHE A 52 -1.11 -0.19 18.55
N GLN A 53 -0.73 0.61 19.55
CA GLN A 53 -1.60 0.99 20.66
C GLN A 53 -2.68 2.00 20.25
N LYS A 54 -2.42 2.83 19.22
CA LYS A 54 -3.41 3.71 18.60
C LYS A 54 -4.19 3.08 17.45
N MET A 55 -3.96 1.80 17.14
CA MET A 55 -4.59 1.11 16.03
C MET A 55 -6.08 0.90 16.33
N THR A 56 -6.87 1.94 16.05
CA THR A 56 -8.31 1.93 16.23
C THR A 56 -8.89 0.97 15.18
N TRP A 57 -9.92 0.20 15.53
CA TRP A 57 -10.60 -0.73 14.62
C TRP A 57 -10.87 -0.18 13.19
N PRO A 58 -11.31 1.08 12.98
CA PRO A 58 -11.46 1.67 11.65
C PRO A 58 -10.14 1.91 10.89
N LEU A 59 -9.03 2.16 11.59
CA LEU A 59 -7.72 2.32 10.95
C LEU A 59 -7.18 0.98 10.45
N PHE A 60 -7.40 -0.09 11.23
CA PHE A 60 -7.04 -1.44 10.83
C PHE A 60 -7.85 -1.89 9.62
N SER A 61 -9.16 -1.66 9.60
CA SER A 61 -10.00 -2.03 8.44
C SER A 61 -9.64 -1.23 7.19
N ALA A 62 -9.37 0.08 7.31
CA ALA A 62 -8.91 0.89 6.18
C ALA A 62 -7.57 0.39 5.60
N TRP A 63 -6.64 -0.02 6.47
CA TRP A 63 -5.36 -0.60 6.04
C TRP A 63 -5.55 -1.94 5.34
N MET A 64 -6.41 -2.81 5.88
CA MET A 64 -6.74 -4.10 5.26
C MET A 64 -7.41 -3.93 3.89
N ILE A 65 -8.38 -3.02 3.75
CA ILE A 65 -9.03 -2.73 2.47
C ILE A 65 -8.01 -2.22 1.45
N SER A 66 -7.13 -1.30 1.87
CA SER A 66 -6.06 -0.78 1.01
C SER A 66 -5.08 -1.87 0.57
N ALA A 67 -4.72 -2.78 1.49
CA ALA A 67 -3.87 -3.93 1.17
C ALA A 67 -4.53 -4.87 0.15
N LEU A 68 -5.83 -5.14 0.28
CA LEU A 68 -6.59 -5.95 -0.67
C LEU A 68 -6.65 -5.32 -2.06
N ILE A 69 -6.84 -4.00 -2.16
CA ILE A 69 -6.83 -3.28 -3.44
C ILE A 69 -5.46 -3.45 -4.15
N ASN A 70 -4.37 -3.37 -3.40
CA ASN A 70 -3.03 -3.59 -3.95
C ASN A 70 -2.81 -5.03 -4.45
N ILE A 71 -3.36 -6.02 -3.75
CA ILE A 71 -3.30 -7.43 -4.20
C ILE A 71 -4.07 -7.60 -5.53
N ILE A 72 -5.27 -7.02 -5.64
CA ILE A 72 -6.07 -7.06 -6.87
C ILE A 72 -5.31 -6.38 -8.03
N PHE A 73 -4.63 -5.26 -7.76
CA PHE A 73 -3.79 -4.60 -8.77
C PHE A 73 -2.65 -5.51 -9.27
N GLY A 74 -2.02 -6.28 -8.39
CA GLY A 74 -0.98 -7.26 -8.75
C GLY A 74 -1.51 -8.47 -9.51
N TYR A 75 -2.74 -8.91 -9.20
CA TYR A 75 -3.44 -9.94 -9.98
C TYR A 75 -3.63 -9.47 -11.42
N GLU A 76 -4.20 -8.27 -11.63
CA GLU A 76 -4.44 -7.69 -12.95
C GLU A 76 -3.19 -7.63 -13.84
N THR A 77 -2.03 -7.31 -13.26
CA THR A 77 -0.76 -7.27 -14.01
C THR A 77 -0.25 -8.65 -14.42
N THR A 78 -0.55 -9.67 -13.63
CA THR A 78 -0.01 -11.02 -13.81
C THR A 78 -0.95 -11.92 -14.61
N SER A 79 -2.26 -11.70 -14.54
CA SER A 79 -3.28 -12.47 -15.25
C SER A 79 -3.01 -12.58 -16.76
N PHE A 80 -2.47 -11.53 -17.36
CA PHE A 80 -2.11 -11.56 -18.78
C PHE A 80 -0.92 -12.45 -19.12
N SER A 81 0.04 -12.60 -18.19
CA SER A 81 1.15 -13.54 -18.37
C SER A 81 0.62 -14.97 -18.55
N GLY A 82 -0.46 -15.32 -17.82
CA GLY A 82 -1.19 -16.57 -18.00
C GLY A 82 -1.78 -16.73 -19.41
N VAL A 83 -2.46 -15.70 -19.93
CA VAL A 83 -3.04 -15.71 -21.28
C VAL A 83 -1.98 -15.92 -22.37
N GLN A 84 -0.81 -15.29 -22.23
CA GLN A 84 0.30 -15.44 -23.18
C GLN A 84 0.89 -16.86 -23.21
N SER A 85 0.70 -17.65 -22.15
CA SER A 85 1.18 -19.03 -22.08
C SER A 85 0.24 -20.04 -22.77
N ILE A 86 -0.97 -19.60 -23.15
CA ILE A 86 -1.95 -20.47 -23.80
C ILE A 86 -1.49 -20.78 -25.24
N PRO A 87 -1.44 -22.06 -25.65
CA PRO A 87 -0.98 -22.45 -26.99
C PRO A 87 -1.88 -21.92 -28.12
N GLY A 88 -3.17 -21.67 -27.84
CA GLY A 88 -4.09 -20.99 -28.76
C GLY A 88 -3.65 -19.56 -29.08
N PHE A 89 -3.21 -18.80 -28.06
CA PHE A 89 -2.70 -17.44 -28.24
C PHE A 89 -1.40 -17.43 -29.08
N ALA A 90 -0.51 -18.39 -28.83
CA ALA A 90 0.70 -18.55 -29.64
C ALA A 90 0.41 -18.94 -31.09
N ARG A 91 -0.68 -19.67 -31.37
CA ARG A 91 -1.09 -20.03 -32.74
C ARG A 91 -1.65 -18.85 -33.52
N GLU A 92 -2.34 -17.93 -32.85
CA GLU A 92 -3.02 -16.79 -33.48
C GLU A 92 -2.12 -15.55 -33.60
N PHE A 93 -1.23 -15.35 -32.62
CA PHE A 93 -0.36 -14.16 -32.54
C PHE A 93 1.14 -14.47 -32.51
N GLY A 94 1.55 -15.75 -32.54
CA GLY A 94 2.95 -16.16 -32.56
C GLY A 94 3.56 -16.18 -33.97
N SER A 95 4.83 -16.58 -34.03
CA SER A 95 5.55 -16.86 -35.28
C SER A 95 5.87 -18.35 -35.34
N GLN A 96 5.78 -18.93 -36.53
CA GLN A 96 6.14 -20.33 -36.73
C GLN A 96 7.65 -20.51 -36.50
N THR A 97 8.01 -21.25 -35.46
CA THR A 97 9.42 -21.51 -35.09
C THR A 97 9.88 -22.90 -35.57
N GLY A 98 8.97 -23.71 -36.12
CA GLY A 98 9.26 -25.02 -36.71
C GLY A 98 7.99 -25.71 -37.24
N PRO A 99 8.10 -26.96 -37.75
CA PRO A 99 6.93 -27.72 -38.19
C PRO A 99 5.98 -27.94 -36.99
N ASN A 100 4.74 -27.44 -37.11
CA ASN A 100 3.72 -27.42 -36.06
C ASN A 100 4.10 -26.74 -34.72
N LYS A 101 5.20 -25.97 -34.65
CA LYS A 101 5.57 -25.22 -33.45
C LYS A 101 5.35 -23.72 -33.65
N TRP A 102 4.41 -23.18 -32.88
CA TRP A 102 4.10 -21.76 -32.81
C TRP A 102 4.59 -21.23 -31.46
N ALA A 103 5.47 -20.24 -31.48
CA ALA A 103 5.94 -19.59 -30.27
C ALA A 103 5.70 -18.07 -30.35
N LEU A 104 5.34 -17.48 -29.22
CA LEU A 104 5.24 -16.04 -29.11
C LEU A 104 6.66 -15.45 -29.02
N SER A 105 7.02 -14.58 -29.96
CA SER A 105 8.29 -13.87 -29.89
C SER A 105 8.36 -13.01 -28.62
N ALA A 106 9.51 -12.99 -27.96
CA ALA A 106 9.74 -12.17 -26.76
C ALA A 106 9.39 -10.69 -27.00
N ALA A 107 9.70 -10.16 -28.19
CA ALA A 107 9.36 -8.78 -28.56
C ALA A 107 7.83 -8.53 -28.52
N ARG A 108 7.03 -9.46 -29.05
CA ARG A 108 5.56 -9.35 -29.06
C ARG A 108 4.99 -9.45 -27.65
N ALA A 109 5.54 -10.33 -26.82
CA ALA A 109 5.16 -10.45 -25.42
C ALA A 109 5.44 -9.15 -24.64
N SER A 110 6.61 -8.54 -24.87
CA SER A 110 7.02 -7.29 -24.23
C SER A 110 6.13 -6.10 -24.61
N TYR A 111 5.87 -5.88 -25.91
CA TYR A 111 5.01 -4.76 -26.34
C TYR A 111 3.56 -4.94 -25.88
N THR A 112 3.06 -6.18 -25.85
CA THR A 112 1.68 -6.44 -25.41
C THR A 112 1.52 -6.29 -23.89
N SER A 113 2.57 -6.58 -23.11
CA SER A 113 2.55 -6.39 -21.66
C SER A 113 2.75 -4.92 -21.26
N SER A 114 3.54 -4.14 -22.01
CA SER A 114 3.80 -2.73 -21.69
C SER A 114 2.62 -1.80 -22.00
N THR A 115 1.80 -2.13 -23.01
CA THR A 115 0.60 -1.35 -23.38
C THR A 115 -0.43 -1.26 -22.26
N ALA A 116 -0.45 -2.23 -21.34
CA ALA A 116 -1.30 -2.20 -20.15
C ALA A 116 -0.93 -1.03 -19.21
N PHE A 117 0.36 -0.76 -19.03
CA PHE A 117 0.82 0.37 -18.22
C PHE A 117 0.56 1.70 -18.91
N ALA A 118 0.71 1.76 -20.24
CA ALA A 118 0.38 2.95 -21.01
C ALA A 118 -1.11 3.32 -20.87
N GLY A 119 -2.03 2.35 -20.98
CA GLY A 119 -3.46 2.58 -20.76
C GLY A 119 -3.77 3.10 -19.35
N LYS A 120 -3.18 2.48 -18.32
CA LYS A 120 -3.34 2.91 -16.91
C LYS A 120 -2.81 4.32 -16.65
N LEU A 121 -1.71 4.71 -17.27
CA LEU A 121 -1.16 6.07 -17.17
C LEU A 121 -2.10 7.09 -17.78
N VAL A 122 -2.65 6.80 -18.96
CA VAL A 122 -3.59 7.72 -19.62
C VAL A 122 -4.92 7.77 -18.85
N GLY A 123 -5.40 6.62 -18.37
CA GLY A 123 -6.60 6.53 -17.53
C GLY A 123 -6.48 7.34 -16.25
N SER A 124 -5.36 7.24 -15.53
CA SER A 124 -5.16 7.95 -14.27
C SER A 124 -5.03 9.47 -14.43
N LEU A 125 -4.57 9.95 -15.60
CA LEU A 125 -4.52 11.38 -15.92
C LEU A 125 -5.91 11.95 -16.24
N VAL A 126 -6.76 11.18 -16.93
CA VAL A 126 -8.09 11.65 -17.37
C VAL A 126 -9.17 11.41 -16.31
N ALA A 127 -9.04 10.36 -15.50
CA ALA A 127 -9.98 10.00 -14.44
C ALA A 127 -10.33 11.17 -13.50
N PRO A 128 -9.38 11.92 -12.91
CA PRO A 128 -9.71 13.02 -11.99
C PRO A 128 -10.52 14.12 -12.68
N PHE A 129 -10.15 14.49 -13.91
CA PHE A 129 -10.85 15.51 -14.68
C PHE A 129 -12.30 15.12 -15.00
N VAL A 130 -12.53 13.87 -15.40
CA VAL A 130 -13.87 13.35 -15.71
C VAL A 130 -14.74 13.28 -14.45
N VAL A 131 -14.16 12.83 -13.33
CA VAL A 131 -14.86 12.71 -12.04
C VAL A 131 -15.26 14.09 -11.51
N GLU A 132 -14.39 15.08 -11.60
CA GLU A 132 -14.69 16.45 -11.14
C GLU A 132 -15.77 17.12 -11.98
N ARG A 133 -15.82 16.87 -13.29
CA ARG A 133 -16.74 17.55 -14.21
C ARG A 133 -18.14 16.93 -14.27
N TRP A 134 -18.24 15.60 -14.21
CA TRP A 134 -19.50 14.84 -14.38
C TRP A 134 -19.96 14.09 -13.13
N GLY A 135 -19.15 14.06 -12.07
CA GLY A 135 -19.46 13.36 -10.83
C GLY A 135 -19.19 11.85 -10.90
N HIS A 136 -18.97 11.24 -9.73
CA HIS A 136 -18.56 9.83 -9.60
C HIS A 136 -19.50 8.82 -10.26
N ARG A 137 -20.82 9.02 -10.15
CA ARG A 137 -21.80 8.03 -10.64
C ARG A 137 -21.77 7.89 -12.16
N ILE A 138 -21.73 9.01 -12.87
CA ILE A 138 -21.74 9.04 -14.35
C ILE A 138 -20.37 8.59 -14.88
N ALA A 139 -19.28 9.02 -14.22
CA ALA A 139 -17.93 8.60 -14.59
C ALA A 139 -17.77 7.07 -14.56
N ILE A 140 -18.29 6.39 -13.54
CA ILE A 140 -18.21 4.93 -13.43
C ILE A 140 -19.00 4.25 -14.56
N TRP A 141 -20.22 4.70 -14.86
CA TRP A 141 -21.01 4.12 -15.96
C TRP A 141 -20.35 4.31 -17.32
N LEU A 142 -19.78 5.48 -17.59
CA LEU A 142 -19.05 5.75 -18.83
C LEU A 142 -17.82 4.86 -18.96
N LEU A 143 -17.04 4.70 -17.89
CA LEU A 143 -15.88 3.81 -17.85
C LEU A 143 -16.27 2.36 -18.13
N VAL A 144 -17.36 1.88 -17.55
CA VAL A 144 -17.86 0.51 -17.81
C VAL A 144 -18.17 0.33 -19.29
N VAL A 145 -18.87 1.27 -19.93
CA VAL A 145 -19.19 1.19 -21.36
C VAL A 145 -17.93 1.18 -22.22
N VAL A 146 -16.95 2.04 -21.93
CA VAL A 146 -15.67 2.09 -22.65
C VAL A 146 -14.91 0.76 -22.54
N VAL A 147 -14.87 0.18 -21.33
CA VAL A 147 -14.24 -1.12 -21.10
C VAL A 147 -14.95 -2.24 -21.87
N TRP A 148 -16.29 -2.26 -21.88
CA TRP A 148 -17.04 -3.24 -22.67
C TRP A 148 -16.73 -3.15 -24.16
N LEU A 149 -16.66 -1.94 -24.72
CA LEU A 149 -16.27 -1.74 -26.11
C LEU A 149 -14.84 -2.23 -26.37
N GLY A 150 -13.90 -1.94 -25.47
CA GLY A 150 -12.53 -2.44 -25.54
C GLY A 150 -12.45 -3.97 -25.55
N ILE A 151 -13.21 -4.64 -24.68
CA ILE A 151 -13.28 -6.11 -24.60
C ILE A 151 -13.78 -6.70 -25.92
N ILE A 152 -14.82 -6.11 -26.52
CA ILE A 152 -15.37 -6.57 -27.80
C ILE A 152 -14.32 -6.45 -28.91
N ILE A 153 -13.59 -5.33 -28.96
CA ILE A 153 -12.54 -5.11 -29.96
C ILE A 153 -11.38 -6.10 -29.77
N GLU A 154 -10.97 -6.35 -28.53
CA GLU A 154 -9.90 -7.30 -28.20
C GLU A 154 -10.31 -8.74 -28.55
N ALA A 155 -11.52 -9.16 -28.16
CA ALA A 155 -12.05 -10.50 -28.40
C ALA A 155 -12.30 -10.81 -29.89
N THR A 156 -12.58 -9.80 -30.71
CA THR A 156 -12.79 -9.95 -32.16
C THR A 156 -11.52 -9.72 -32.99
N SER A 157 -10.39 -9.39 -32.33
CA SER A 157 -9.16 -9.05 -33.04
C SER A 157 -8.49 -10.27 -33.67
N LYS A 158 -8.15 -10.16 -34.96
CA LYS A 158 -7.36 -11.16 -35.71
C LYS A 158 -5.92 -10.72 -35.97
N ASN A 159 -5.59 -9.49 -35.58
CA ASN A 159 -4.30 -8.85 -35.80
C ASN A 159 -3.76 -8.30 -34.47
N ILE A 160 -2.44 -8.42 -34.25
CA ILE A 160 -1.75 -7.88 -33.06
C ILE A 160 -2.00 -6.38 -32.86
N ALA A 161 -2.02 -5.60 -33.95
CA ALA A 161 -2.23 -4.17 -33.86
C ALA A 161 -3.61 -3.80 -33.29
N GLN A 162 -4.66 -4.52 -33.73
CA GLN A 162 -6.02 -4.33 -33.22
C GLN A 162 -6.15 -4.83 -31.77
N PHE A 163 -5.49 -5.93 -31.44
CA PHE A 163 -5.41 -6.45 -30.07
C PHE A 163 -4.80 -5.41 -29.12
N ILE A 164 -3.69 -4.78 -29.51
CA ILE A 164 -3.04 -3.73 -28.72
C ILE A 164 -3.95 -2.51 -28.52
N VAL A 165 -4.66 -2.07 -29.56
CA VAL A 165 -5.57 -0.92 -29.45
C VAL A 165 -6.74 -1.24 -28.52
N GLY A 166 -7.38 -2.40 -28.67
CA GLY A 166 -8.44 -2.85 -27.76
C GLY A 166 -7.97 -2.87 -26.32
N ARG A 167 -6.77 -3.39 -26.10
CA ARG A 167 -6.13 -3.48 -24.79
C ARG A 167 -5.89 -2.12 -24.13
N ILE A 168 -5.39 -1.13 -24.88
CA ILE A 168 -5.20 0.25 -24.35
C ILE A 168 -6.54 0.84 -23.89
N ILE A 169 -7.62 0.59 -24.65
CA ILE A 169 -8.96 1.05 -24.31
C ILE A 169 -9.50 0.36 -23.05
N ILE A 170 -9.28 -0.94 -22.89
CA ILE A 170 -9.69 -1.68 -21.68
C ILE A 170 -8.98 -1.15 -20.43
N TYR A 171 -7.69 -0.82 -20.53
CA TYR A 171 -6.91 -0.33 -19.39
C TYR A 171 -7.13 1.16 -19.08
N PHE A 172 -8.00 1.84 -19.81
CA PHE A 172 -8.46 3.20 -19.51
C PHE A 172 -9.49 3.18 -18.37
N ARG A 173 -9.08 2.78 -17.16
CA ARG A 173 -9.92 2.81 -15.94
C ARG A 173 -9.16 3.25 -14.70
#